data_AF-A0A6T8L126-F1
#
_entry.id   AF-A0A6T8L126-F1
#
_cell.length_a   1.000
_cell.length_b   1.000
_cell.length_c   1.000
_cell.angle_alpha   90.00
_cell.angle_beta   90.00
_cell.angle_gamma   90.00
#
_symmetry.space_group_name_H-M   'P 1'
#
loop_
_entity.id
_entity.type
_entity.pdbx_description
1 polymer ?
#
loop_
_entity_poly.entity_id
_entity_poly.type
_entity_poly.pdbx_seq_one_letter_code
_entity_poly.pdbx_strand_id
1 'polypeptide(L)'
;AGITVKPVINQIEINPFLYRRRTIELFEKEGIVMQSYRSLRDGKAFNDPTLLKIAAKHSKTSAQILGRWCVQKGFVYIPKSTKIERMEENSKVFDFSLDEEDMEALDGLTAEDAYEKFEALYRKCVNRDTTKDGTLDGVKMTITLD
;
A
#
# COMPACT_ATOMS: atom_id res chain seq x y z
N ALA A 1 4.60 -21.18 24.44
CA ALA A 1 5.52 -20.04 24.62
C ALA A 1 5.03 -18.91 23.72
N GLY A 2 4.75 -17.73 24.28
CA GLY A 2 4.28 -16.59 23.51
C GLY A 2 5.42 -15.84 22.82
N ILE A 3 5.13 -15.11 21.75
CA ILE A 3 6.07 -14.19 21.11
C ILE A 3 6.24 -12.97 22.03
N THR A 4 7.47 -12.69 22.48
CA THR A 4 7.78 -11.60 23.43
C THR A 4 8.42 -10.38 22.78
N VAL A 5 8.90 -10.52 21.55
CA VAL A 5 9.53 -9.44 20.77
C VAL A 5 8.51 -8.89 19.77
N LYS A 6 8.22 -7.59 19.84
CA LYS A 6 7.32 -6.94 18.87
C LYS A 6 7.99 -6.89 17.49
N PRO A 7 7.22 -7.05 16.39
CA PRO A 7 7.74 -6.76 15.06
C PRO A 7 8.11 -5.28 14.96
N VAL A 8 9.18 -4.98 14.24
CA VAL A 8 9.62 -3.59 13.99
C VAL A 8 9.02 -3.00 12.72
N ILE A 9 8.68 -3.87 11.76
CA ILE A 9 8.13 -3.51 10.45
C ILE A 9 6.93 -4.42 10.18
N ASN A 10 5.88 -3.85 9.59
CA ASN A 10 4.79 -4.60 8.98
C ASN A 10 4.69 -4.27 7.50
N GLN A 11 4.97 -5.25 6.64
CA GLN A 11 4.89 -5.10 5.18
C GLN A 11 3.52 -5.56 4.69
N ILE A 12 2.70 -4.63 4.17
CA ILE A 12 1.36 -4.90 3.65
C ILE A 12 1.10 -4.10 2.36
N GLU A 13 0.02 -4.41 1.63
CA GLU A 13 -0.39 -3.61 0.48
C GLU A 13 -0.90 -2.25 0.99
N ILE A 14 -0.26 -1.17 0.54
CA ILE A 14 -0.64 0.20 0.85
C ILE A 14 -0.44 1.04 -0.40
N ASN A 15 -1.51 1.64 -0.89
CA ASN A 15 -1.51 2.61 -1.99
C ASN A 15 -2.82 3.42 -1.93
N PRO A 16 -2.95 4.54 -2.67
CA PRO A 16 -4.18 5.35 -2.67
C PRO A 16 -5.48 4.58 -2.95
N PHE A 17 -5.41 3.47 -3.67
CA PHE A 17 -6.56 2.65 -4.04
C PHE A 17 -6.82 1.48 -3.07
N LEU A 18 -5.99 1.33 -2.04
CA LEU A 18 -6.18 0.40 -0.93
C LEU A 18 -5.52 1.00 0.32
N TYR A 19 -6.10 2.07 0.83
CA TYR A 19 -5.59 2.84 1.97
C TYR A 19 -6.37 2.51 3.25
N ARG A 20 -5.99 1.40 3.88
CA ARG A 20 -6.57 0.87 5.12
C ARG A 20 -6.11 1.67 6.34
N ARG A 21 -6.66 2.88 6.50
CA ARG A 21 -6.23 3.90 7.48
C ARG A 21 -6.24 3.37 8.91
N ARG A 22 -7.32 2.71 9.33
CA ARG A 22 -7.47 2.26 10.72
C ARG A 22 -6.47 1.15 11.05
N THR A 23 -6.26 0.23 10.12
CA THR A 23 -5.22 -0.80 10.24
C THR A 23 -3.84 -0.18 10.33
N ILE A 24 -3.51 0.79 9.47
CA ILE A 24 -2.22 1.48 9.45
C ILE A 24 -1.99 2.22 10.78
N GLU A 25 -2.94 3.04 11.21
CA GLU A 25 -2.85 3.81 12.45
C GLU A 25 -2.68 2.92 13.69
N LEU A 26 -3.29 1.74 13.72
CA LEU A 26 -3.12 0.78 14.80
C LEU A 26 -1.66 0.35 14.94
N PHE A 27 -1.04 -0.04 13.82
CA PHE A 27 0.36 -0.48 13.82
C PHE A 27 1.32 0.68 14.12
N GLU A 28 1.07 1.87 13.58
CA GLU A 28 1.88 3.05 13.88
C GLU A 28 1.81 3.45 15.36
N LYS A 29 0.63 3.38 15.98
CA LYS A 29 0.46 3.61 17.44
C LYS A 29 1.25 2.61 18.30
N GLU A 30 1.46 1.40 17.79
CA GLU A 30 2.29 0.37 18.45
C GLU A 30 3.80 0.55 18.18
N GLY A 31 4.20 1.58 17.43
CA GLY A 31 5.58 1.85 17.05
C GLY A 31 6.10 0.96 15.92
N ILE A 32 5.20 0.39 15.13
CA ILE A 32 5.54 -0.52 14.03
C ILE A 32 5.61 0.28 12.73
N VAL A 33 6.75 0.18 12.03
CA VAL A 33 6.97 0.87 10.76
C VAL A 33 6.19 0.20 9.64
N MET A 34 5.43 0.97 8.88
CA MET A 34 4.65 0.46 7.76
C MET A 34 5.48 0.43 6.48
N GLN A 35 5.54 -0.73 5.83
CA GLN A 35 6.22 -0.93 4.55
C GLN A 35 5.20 -1.27 3.45
N SER A 36 5.15 -0.42 2.43
CA SER A 36 4.15 -0.45 1.37
C SER A 36 4.62 -1.34 0.21
N TYR A 37 4.09 -2.56 0.10
CA TYR A 37 4.22 -3.35 -1.13
C TYR A 37 3.15 -2.93 -2.15
N ARG A 38 3.44 -3.13 -3.45
CA ARG A 38 2.55 -2.73 -4.58
C ARG A 38 2.10 -1.27 -4.51
N SER A 39 2.94 -0.40 -3.98
CA SER A 39 2.80 1.06 -3.99
C SER A 39 2.43 1.62 -5.37
N LEU A 40 2.95 1.04 -6.45
CA LEU A 40 2.70 1.44 -7.83
C LEU A 40 1.57 0.66 -8.55
N ARG A 41 0.89 -0.26 -7.85
CA ARG A 41 -0.21 -1.11 -8.40
C ARG A 41 0.09 -1.79 -9.74
N ASP A 42 1.31 -2.27 -9.91
CA ASP A 42 1.79 -2.90 -11.15
C ASP A 42 1.57 -2.03 -12.42
N GLY A 43 1.48 -0.71 -12.27
CA GLY A 43 1.22 0.25 -13.35
C GLY A 43 -0.23 0.33 -13.82
N LYS A 44 -1.16 -0.46 -13.26
CA LYS A 44 -2.56 -0.53 -13.71
C LYS A 44 -3.36 0.74 -13.43
N ALA A 45 -2.92 1.54 -12.46
CA ALA A 45 -3.62 2.74 -12.03
C ALA A 45 -3.08 4.04 -12.66
N PHE A 46 -2.06 3.97 -13.53
CA PHE A 46 -1.38 5.18 -14.00
C PHE A 46 -2.25 6.11 -14.85
N ASN A 47 -3.34 5.59 -15.42
CA ASN A 47 -4.29 6.35 -16.23
C ASN A 47 -5.51 6.88 -15.42
N ASP A 48 -5.49 6.75 -14.09
CA ASP A 48 -6.53 7.32 -13.26
C ASP A 48 -6.59 8.86 -13.44
N PRO A 49 -7.77 9.46 -13.67
CA PRO A 49 -7.89 10.90 -13.94
C PRO A 49 -7.34 11.79 -12.83
N THR A 50 -7.51 11.40 -11.56
CA THR A 50 -6.99 12.14 -10.41
C THR A 50 -5.47 12.08 -10.40
N LEU A 51 -4.88 10.90 -10.61
CA LEU A 51 -3.43 10.76 -10.73
C LEU A 51 -2.86 11.57 -11.89
N LEU A 52 -3.48 11.53 -13.07
CA LEU A 52 -3.01 12.28 -14.24
C LEU A 52 -3.06 13.79 -14.02
N LYS A 53 -4.12 14.29 -13.38
CA LYS A 53 -4.25 15.71 -13.02
C LYS A 53 -3.13 16.15 -12.08
N ILE A 54 -2.87 15.38 -11.02
CA ILE A 54 -1.81 15.68 -10.04
C ILE A 54 -0.43 15.55 -10.69
N ALA A 55 -0.21 14.51 -11.51
CA ALA A 55 1.01 14.30 -12.26
C ALA A 55 1.34 15.51 -13.16
N ALA A 56 0.34 16.04 -13.88
CA ALA A 56 0.48 17.24 -14.69
C ALA A 56 0.80 18.49 -13.86
N LYS A 57 0.10 18.70 -12.74
CA LYS A 57 0.33 19.82 -11.81
C LYS A 57 1.79 19.88 -11.33
N HIS A 58 2.38 18.73 -11.01
CA HIS A 58 3.76 18.64 -10.50
C HIS A 58 4.82 18.41 -11.57
N SER A 59 4.45 18.26 -12.84
CA SER A 59 5.37 17.84 -13.92
C SER A 59 6.12 16.54 -13.59
N LYS A 60 5.39 15.55 -13.06
CA LYS A 60 5.90 14.23 -12.64
C LYS A 60 5.09 13.12 -13.29
N THR A 61 5.56 11.88 -13.21
CA THR A 61 4.80 10.71 -13.68
C THR A 61 3.82 10.20 -12.62
N SER A 62 2.78 9.48 -13.02
CA SER A 62 1.86 8.83 -12.07
C SER A 62 2.58 7.89 -11.10
N ALA A 63 3.67 7.24 -11.52
CA ALA A 63 4.51 6.43 -10.65
C ALA A 63 5.19 7.27 -9.56
N GLN A 64 5.73 8.43 -9.92
CA GLN A 64 6.31 9.37 -8.96
C GLN A 64 5.28 9.94 -8.01
N ILE A 65 4.06 10.26 -8.47
CA ILE A 65 2.98 10.72 -7.59
C ILE A 65 2.62 9.65 -6.55
N LEU A 66 2.45 8.40 -6.97
CA LEU A 66 2.18 7.28 -6.06
C LEU A 66 3.33 7.05 -5.07
N GLY A 67 4.57 7.08 -5.55
CA GLY A 67 5.75 6.95 -4.68
C GLY A 67 5.87 8.11 -3.70
N ARG A 68 5.60 9.34 -4.16
CA ARG A 68 5.63 10.53 -3.31
C ARG A 68 4.57 10.50 -2.22
N TRP A 69 3.36 10.07 -2.55
CA TRP A 69 2.30 9.87 -1.58
C TRP A 69 2.74 8.89 -0.48
N CYS A 70 3.34 7.74 -0.84
CA CYS A 70 3.84 6.78 0.13
C CYS A 70 4.87 7.38 1.09
N VAL A 71 5.91 8.04 0.55
CA VAL A 71 7.00 8.59 1.40
C VAL A 71 6.52 9.77 2.23
N GLN A 72 5.60 10.60 1.73
CA GLN A 72 5.06 11.74 2.46
C GLN A 72 4.10 11.33 3.58
N LYS A 73 3.46 10.16 3.47
CA LYS A 73 2.75 9.50 4.59
C LYS A 73 3.67 8.87 5.62
N GLY A 74 4.97 8.78 5.35
CA GLY A 74 5.94 8.13 6.24
C GLY A 74 6.09 6.62 6.02
N PHE A 75 5.51 6.06 4.94
CA PHE A 75 5.64 4.64 4.64
C PHE A 75 6.98 4.33 3.97
N VAL A 76 7.53 3.15 4.28
CA VAL A 76 8.68 2.62 3.56
C VAL A 76 8.23 2.18 2.16
N TYR A 77 8.66 2.92 1.15
CA TYR A 77 8.33 2.70 -0.27
C TYR A 77 9.31 1.70 -0.91
N ILE A 78 8.78 0.60 -1.45
CA ILE A 78 9.58 -0.48 -2.07
C ILE A 78 9.18 -0.76 -3.53
N PRO A 79 9.54 0.11 -4.49
CA PRO A 79 9.24 -0.12 -5.89
C PRO A 79 10.06 -1.26 -6.48
N LYS A 80 9.50 -1.93 -7.49
CA LYS A 80 10.19 -2.91 -8.31
C LYS A 80 10.20 -2.47 -9.77
N SER A 81 11.34 -2.61 -10.43
CA SER A 81 11.46 -2.48 -11.88
C SER A 81 12.56 -3.42 -12.39
N THR A 82 12.48 -3.81 -13.65
CA THR A 82 13.58 -4.45 -14.40
C THR A 82 14.21 -3.50 -15.42
N LYS A 83 13.65 -2.29 -15.59
CA LYS A 83 14.13 -1.24 -16.49
C LYS A 83 14.84 -0.16 -15.68
N ILE A 84 16.06 0.20 -16.09
CA ILE A 84 16.93 1.15 -15.38
C ILE A 84 16.27 2.53 -15.33
N GLU A 85 15.67 2.98 -16.42
CA GLU A 85 15.04 4.30 -16.52
C GLU A 85 13.91 4.45 -15.49
N ARG A 86 13.17 3.36 -15.25
CA ARG A 86 12.12 3.32 -14.23
C ARG A 86 12.68 3.23 -12.81
N MET A 87 13.85 2.60 -12.60
CA MET A 87 14.50 2.59 -11.29
C MET A 87 14.91 4.02 -10.91
N GLU A 88 15.49 4.75 -11.86
CA GLU A 88 15.85 6.16 -11.69
C GLU A 88 14.61 7.02 -11.45
N GLU A 89 13.56 6.88 -12.28
CA GLU A 89 12.29 7.59 -12.10
C GLU A 89 11.68 7.33 -10.71
N ASN A 90 11.57 6.07 -10.29
CA ASN A 90 11.01 5.69 -8.99
C ASN A 90 11.84 6.22 -7.81
N SER A 91 13.15 6.45 -7.98
CA SER A 91 14.00 7.04 -6.94
C SER A 91 13.81 8.55 -6.77
N LYS A 92 13.33 9.24 -7.82
CA LYS A 92 13.10 10.70 -7.85
C LYS A 92 11.72 11.05 -7.28
N VAL A 93 11.48 10.63 -6.04
CA VAL A 93 10.26 10.91 -5.25
C VAL A 93 10.53 11.81 -4.04
N PHE A 94 11.80 12.16 -3.80
CA PHE A 94 12.24 12.98 -2.67
C PHE A 94 12.51 14.43 -3.06
N ASP A 95 12.49 14.76 -4.35
CA ASP A 95 12.82 16.09 -4.90
C ASP A 95 11.61 17.02 -5.08
N PHE A 96 10.42 16.60 -4.62
CA PHE A 96 9.19 17.40 -4.64
C PHE A 96 8.26 17.00 -3.49
N SER A 97 7.18 17.76 -3.30
CA SER A 97 6.13 17.48 -2.31
C SER A 97 4.74 17.65 -2.93
N LEU A 98 3.79 16.84 -2.49
CA LEU A 98 2.38 17.03 -2.79
C LEU A 98 1.81 18.01 -1.75
N ASP A 99 0.96 18.93 -2.17
CA ASP A 99 0.25 19.79 -1.23
C ASP A 99 -0.90 19.03 -0.55
N GLU A 100 -1.53 19.68 0.43
CA GLU A 100 -2.59 19.08 1.24
C GLU A 100 -3.77 18.64 0.37
N GLU A 101 -4.19 19.46 -0.59
CA GLU A 101 -5.27 19.16 -1.53
C GLU A 101 -4.99 17.89 -2.35
N ASP A 102 -3.76 17.76 -2.87
CA ASP A 102 -3.37 16.57 -3.64
C ASP A 102 -3.29 15.32 -2.75
N MET A 103 -2.79 15.47 -1.52
CA MET A 103 -2.74 14.36 -0.55
C MET A 103 -4.14 13.89 -0.17
N GLU A 104 -5.07 14.80 0.10
CA GLU A 104 -6.48 14.49 0.39
C GLU A 104 -7.18 13.82 -0.79
N ALA A 105 -6.94 14.31 -2.01
CA ALA A 105 -7.49 13.72 -3.22
C ALA A 105 -7.04 12.26 -3.40
N LEU A 106 -5.76 11.97 -3.18
CA LEU A 106 -5.21 10.61 -3.26
C LEU A 106 -5.71 9.73 -2.12
N ASP A 107 -5.78 10.27 -0.92
CA ASP A 107 -6.31 9.59 0.25
C ASP A 107 -7.74 9.10 0.05
N GLY A 108 -8.54 9.78 -0.78
CA GLY A 108 -9.92 9.44 -1.13
C GLY A 108 -10.10 8.42 -2.25
N LEU A 109 -9.02 7.88 -2.86
CA LEU A 109 -9.12 6.98 -4.03
C LEU A 109 -9.48 5.52 -3.69
N THR A 110 -9.58 5.16 -2.41
CA THR A 110 -9.96 3.80 -2.02
C THR A 110 -11.46 3.60 -2.23
N ALA A 111 -11.81 2.80 -3.24
CA ALA A 111 -13.18 2.42 -3.53
C ALA A 111 -13.64 1.22 -2.69
N GLU A 112 -14.95 1.06 -2.46
CA GLU A 112 -15.49 -0.05 -1.66
C GLU A 112 -15.10 -1.42 -2.22
N ASP A 113 -15.11 -1.58 -3.54
CA ASP A 113 -14.74 -2.81 -4.24
C ASP A 113 -13.26 -3.20 -4.05
N ALA A 114 -12.41 -2.25 -3.61
CA ALA A 114 -11.02 -2.54 -3.28
C ALA A 114 -10.91 -3.44 -2.03
N TYR A 115 -11.78 -3.24 -1.03
CA TYR A 115 -11.80 -4.08 0.17
C TYR A 115 -12.26 -5.49 -0.13
N GLU A 116 -13.27 -5.66 -0.98
CA GLU A 116 -13.74 -6.97 -1.43
C GLU A 116 -12.65 -7.74 -2.18
N LYS A 117 -11.93 -7.05 -3.10
CA LYS A 117 -10.81 -7.63 -3.84
C LYS A 117 -9.65 -8.00 -2.91
N PHE A 118 -9.35 -7.14 -1.94
CA PHE A 118 -8.35 -7.41 -0.91
C PHE A 118 -8.74 -8.65 -0.09
N GLU A 119 -9.98 -8.71 0.40
CA GLU A 119 -10.47 -9.83 1.21
C GLU A 119 -10.43 -11.14 0.43
N ALA A 120 -10.92 -11.15 -0.81
CA ALA A 120 -10.90 -12.32 -1.67
C ALA A 120 -9.46 -12.82 -1.92
N LEU A 121 -8.53 -11.90 -2.18
CA LEU A 121 -7.11 -12.24 -2.35
C LEU A 121 -6.51 -12.78 -1.05
N TYR A 122 -6.78 -12.12 0.08
CA TYR A 122 -6.27 -12.51 1.38
C TYR A 122 -6.75 -13.90 1.79
N ARG A 123 -8.05 -14.19 1.64
CA ARG A 123 -8.63 -15.53 1.91
C ARG A 123 -8.03 -16.61 1.01
N LYS A 124 -7.84 -16.30 -0.28
CA LYS A 124 -7.18 -17.21 -1.22
C LYS A 124 -5.74 -17.54 -0.78
N CYS A 125 -5.01 -16.56 -0.25
CA CYS A 125 -3.64 -16.73 0.23
C CYS A 125 -3.59 -17.48 1.57
N VAL A 126 -4.45 -17.16 2.53
CA VAL A 126 -4.50 -17.87 3.84
C VAL A 126 -4.83 -19.35 3.66
N ASN A 127 -5.78 -19.69 2.78
CA ASN A 127 -6.13 -21.08 2.50
C ASN A 127 -5.01 -21.88 1.80
N ARG A 128 -3.97 -21.22 1.29
CA ARG A 128 -2.80 -21.91 0.71
C ARG A 128 -1.83 -22.39 1.78
N ASP A 129 -1.82 -21.72 2.95
CA ASP A 129 -0.87 -21.96 4.03
C ASP A 129 -1.49 -22.76 5.20
N THR A 130 -2.73 -23.26 5.05
CA THR A 130 -3.37 -24.14 6.05
C THR A 130 -2.67 -25.48 6.17
N THR A 131 -2.84 -26.11 7.34
CA THR A 131 -2.27 -27.40 7.69
C THR A 131 -2.65 -28.47 6.67
N LYS A 132 -1.73 -29.41 6.40
CA LYS A 132 -1.93 -30.51 5.42
C LYS A 132 -3.18 -31.36 5.67
N ASP A 133 -3.77 -31.28 6.87
CA ASP A 133 -4.98 -31.99 7.27
C ASP A 133 -6.28 -31.30 6.81
N GLY A 134 -6.20 -30.11 6.19
CA GLY A 134 -7.36 -29.38 5.66
C GLY A 134 -8.27 -28.78 6.74
N THR A 135 -7.83 -28.77 8.01
CA THR A 135 -8.61 -28.20 9.10
C THR A 135 -8.50 -26.67 9.12
N LEU A 136 -9.58 -26.00 9.54
CA LEU A 136 -9.61 -24.55 9.78
C LEU A 136 -9.40 -24.21 11.26
N ASP A 137 -9.01 -25.20 12.07
CA ASP A 137 -8.80 -25.01 13.51
C ASP A 137 -7.65 -24.02 13.74
N GLY A 138 -7.95 -22.95 14.46
CA GLY A 138 -7.00 -21.84 14.71
C GLY A 138 -6.90 -20.81 13.58
N VAL A 139 -7.60 -20.99 12.45
CA VAL A 139 -7.65 -20.00 11.37
C VAL A 139 -8.60 -18.86 11.77
N LYS A 140 -8.07 -17.65 11.92
CA LYS A 140 -8.90 -16.46 12.13
C LYS A 140 -9.67 -16.12 10.86
N MET A 141 -10.98 -16.34 10.89
CA MET A 141 -11.88 -16.10 9.75
C MET A 141 -12.35 -14.66 9.61
N THR A 142 -12.29 -13.89 10.70
CA THR A 142 -12.59 -12.45 10.72
C THR A 142 -11.38 -11.67 10.25
N ILE A 143 -11.54 -10.90 9.18
CA ILE A 143 -10.49 -10.07 8.58
C ILE A 143 -10.83 -8.61 8.86
N THR A 144 -9.85 -7.85 9.33
CA THR A 144 -9.95 -6.39 9.40
C THR A 144 -9.77 -5.81 8.00
N LEU A 145 -10.79 -5.13 7.48
CA LEU A 145 -10.80 -4.58 6.13
C LEU A 145 -10.20 -3.18 6.07
N ASP A 146 -10.40 -2.37 7.11
CA ASP A 146 -10.03 -0.95 7.19
C ASP A 146 -8.87 -0.65 8.14
#